data_AF-A0A1B6HXW7-F1
#
_entry.id   AF-A0A1B6HXW7-F1
#
_cell.length_a   1.000
_cell.length_b   1.000
_cell.length_c   1.000
_cell.angle_alpha   90.00
_cell.angle_beta   90.00
_cell.angle_gamma   90.00
#
_symmetry.space_group_name_H-M   'P 1'
#
loop_
_entity.id
_entity.type
_entity.pdbx_description
1 polymer ?
#
loop_
_entity_poly.entity_id
_entity_poly.type
_entity_poly.pdbx_seq_one_letter_code
_entity_poly.pdbx_strand_id
1 'polypeptide(L)'
;TFFGMVFVIIVSCFNLGGVSEIWRINKEGGRLEMFNMDPNPFARNTLWTSSIGYFFTYFCNLGIFPASVQRYLAVPSLRKARWALFYSAVSLYIVINLSTFFGMILY
;
A
#
# COMPACT_ATOMS: atom_id res chain seq x y z
N THR A 1 -6.83 -9.56 -11.76
CA THR A 1 -5.72 -8.61 -11.52
C THR A 1 -4.91 -8.93 -10.26
N PHE A 2 -5.52 -9.06 -9.07
CA PHE A 2 -4.78 -9.36 -7.82
C PHE A 2 -3.94 -10.66 -7.88
N PHE A 3 -4.54 -11.79 -8.25
CA PHE A 3 -3.81 -13.05 -8.39
C PHE A 3 -2.69 -12.98 -9.44
N GLY A 4 -2.91 -12.23 -10.53
CA GLY A 4 -1.88 -11.99 -11.55
C GLY A 4 -0.70 -11.19 -11.01
N MET A 5 -0.97 -10.14 -10.22
CA MET A 5 0.08 -9.38 -9.53
C MET A 5 0.90 -10.27 -8.59
N VAL A 6 0.23 -11.08 -7.74
CA VAL A 6 0.91 -12.01 -6.84
C VAL A 6 1.75 -13.03 -7.62
N PHE A 7 1.21 -13.58 -8.71
CA PHE A 7 1.92 -14.51 -9.57
C PHE A 7 3.19 -13.89 -10.16
N VAL A 8 3.10 -12.68 -10.74
CA VAL A 8 4.28 -12.01 -11.29
C VAL A 8 5.29 -11.67 -10.19
N ILE A 9 4.83 -11.22 -9.01
CA ILE A 9 5.73 -10.98 -7.87
C ILE A 9 6.55 -12.23 -7.54
N ILE A 10 5.89 -13.39 -7.45
CA ILE A 10 6.55 -14.66 -7.11
C ILE A 10 7.54 -15.06 -8.21
N VAL A 11 7.09 -15.07 -9.48
CA VAL A 11 7.93 -15.47 -10.62
C VAL A 11 9.13 -14.54 -10.78
N SER A 12 8.92 -13.22 -10.67
CA SER A 12 10.00 -12.25 -10.75
C SER A 12 10.98 -12.40 -9.58
N CYS A 13 10.52 -12.66 -8.36
CA CYS A 13 11.40 -12.98 -7.25
C CYS A 13 12.27 -14.21 -7.53
N PHE A 14 11.74 -15.26 -8.14
CA PHE A 14 12.54 -16.42 -8.52
C PHE A 14 13.54 -16.11 -9.63
N ASN A 15 13.13 -15.36 -10.65
CA ASN A 15 13.99 -15.04 -11.80
C ASN A 15 15.08 -14.02 -11.49
N LEU A 16 14.81 -13.05 -10.61
CA LEU A 16 15.72 -11.95 -10.26
C LEU A 16 16.66 -12.31 -9.10
N GLY A 17 16.70 -13.57 -8.63
CA GLY A 17 17.59 -13.98 -7.54
C GLY A 17 17.10 -13.61 -6.14
N GLY A 18 15.81 -13.32 -5.99
CA GLY A 18 15.14 -13.06 -4.71
C GLY A 18 14.85 -11.59 -4.41
N VAL A 19 14.15 -11.37 -3.30
CA VAL A 19 13.74 -10.02 -2.84
C VAL A 19 14.95 -9.13 -2.52
N SER A 20 16.05 -9.72 -2.03
CA SER A 20 17.27 -8.98 -1.69
C SER A 20 17.92 -8.36 -2.93
N GLU A 21 17.88 -9.06 -4.06
CA GLU A 21 18.51 -8.59 -5.30
C GLU A 21 17.65 -7.50 -5.96
N ILE A 22 16.32 -7.67 -5.96
CA ILE A 22 15.38 -6.62 -6.38
C ILE A 22 15.61 -5.33 -5.58
N TRP A 23 15.81 -5.46 -4.26
CA TRP A 23 16.11 -4.32 -3.40
C TRP A 23 17.45 -3.67 -3.73
N ARG A 24 18.50 -4.47 -4.00
CA ARG A 24 19.83 -3.97 -4.40
C ARG A 24 19.77 -3.19 -5.71
N ILE A 25 19.10 -3.74 -6.73
CA ILE A 25 18.93 -3.10 -8.05
C ILE A 25 18.19 -1.77 -7.91
N ASN A 26 17.10 -1.73 -7.14
CA ASN A 26 16.36 -0.49 -6.90
C ASN A 26 17.16 0.55 -6.09
N LYS A 27 18.07 0.09 -5.21
CA LYS A 27 18.99 0.96 -4.46
C LYS A 27 20.05 1.58 -5.37
N GLU A 28 20.64 0.77 -6.25
CA GLU A 28 21.67 1.21 -7.21
C GLU A 28 21.09 2.10 -8.31
N GLY A 29 19.84 1.87 -8.70
CA GLY A 29 19.09 2.74 -9.61
C GLY A 29 18.70 4.10 -9.02
N GLY A 30 19.09 4.41 -7.78
CA GLY A 30 18.86 5.72 -7.15
C GLY A 30 17.39 6.05 -6.84
N ARG A 31 16.49 5.05 -6.91
CA ARG A 31 15.04 5.25 -6.75
C ARG A 31 14.54 5.02 -5.32
N LEU A 32 15.32 4.32 -4.50
CA LEU A 32 15.04 4.13 -3.07
C LEU A 32 15.39 5.38 -2.24
N GLU A 33 14.70 6.48 -2.51
CA GLU A 33 14.55 7.62 -1.59
C GLU A 33 13.59 7.26 -0.42
N MET A 34 13.37 5.96 -0.16
CA MET A 34 12.48 5.45 0.89
C MET A 34 12.89 5.88 2.31
N PHE A 35 14.04 6.52 2.50
CA PHE A 35 14.50 7.00 3.80
C PHE A 35 14.86 8.49 3.80
N ASN A 36 14.29 9.28 2.87
CA ASN A 36 14.36 10.72 2.98
C ASN A 36 13.44 11.18 4.13
N MET A 37 13.98 11.13 5.35
CA MET A 37 13.35 11.52 6.62
C MET A 37 13.38 13.03 6.84
N ASP A 38 13.60 13.83 5.80
CA ASP A 38 13.49 15.28 5.90
C ASP A 38 12.06 15.65 6.35
N PRO A 39 11.89 16.29 7.52
CA PRO A 39 10.60 16.72 8.03
C PRO A 39 10.04 17.93 7.25
N ASN A 40 10.77 18.45 6.27
CA ASN A 40 10.34 19.59 5.46
C ASN A 40 9.03 19.28 4.69
N PRO A 41 7.92 19.97 4.98
CA PRO A 41 6.64 19.76 4.30
C PRO A 41 6.63 20.22 2.84
N PHE A 42 7.63 21.00 2.40
CA PHE A 42 7.81 21.42 1.01
C PHE A 42 8.58 20.39 0.16
N ALA A 43 9.21 19.40 0.80
CA ALA A 43 9.85 18.30 0.09
C ALA A 43 8.77 17.37 -0.48
N ARG A 44 8.74 17.29 -1.81
CA ARG A 44 7.61 16.73 -2.60
C ARG A 44 7.34 15.24 -2.36
N ASN A 45 8.37 14.45 -2.04
CA ASN A 45 8.29 13.01 -1.81
C ASN A 45 9.13 12.61 -0.59
N THR A 46 8.71 13.00 0.62
CA THR A 46 9.32 12.46 1.84
C THR A 46 8.48 11.31 2.37
N LEU A 47 9.09 10.49 3.21
CA LEU A 47 8.37 9.47 3.96
C LEU A 47 7.18 10.06 4.72
N TRP A 48 7.38 11.24 5.32
CA TRP A 48 6.37 11.91 6.13
C TRP A 48 5.19 12.42 5.30
N THR A 49 5.45 13.18 4.23
CA THR A 49 4.39 13.73 3.38
C THR A 49 3.61 12.63 2.68
N SER A 50 4.30 11.58 2.22
CA SER A 50 3.68 10.41 1.60
C SER A 50 2.85 9.61 2.60
N SER A 51 3.39 9.31 3.79
CA SER A 51 2.67 8.51 4.80
C SER A 51 1.41 9.23 5.29
N ILE A 52 1.51 10.54 5.54
CA ILE A 52 0.36 11.36 5.95
C ILE A 52 -0.67 11.43 4.82
N GLY A 53 -0.24 11.69 3.59
CA GLY A 53 -1.13 11.73 2.43
C GLY A 53 -1.86 10.41 2.21
N TYR A 54 -1.16 9.28 2.32
CA TYR A 54 -1.76 7.96 2.23
C TYR A 54 -2.75 7.72 3.38
N PHE A 55 -2.36 8.02 4.61
CA PHE A 55 -3.23 7.85 5.78
C PHE A 55 -4.57 8.58 5.60
N PHE A 56 -4.54 9.88 5.29
CA PHE A 56 -5.76 10.66 5.11
C PHE A 56 -6.59 10.19 3.91
N THR A 57 -5.94 9.88 2.78
CA THR A 57 -6.64 9.40 1.58
C THR A 57 -7.45 8.15 1.88
N TYR A 58 -6.85 7.15 2.54
CA TYR A 58 -7.53 5.90 2.86
C TYR A 58 -8.51 6.04 4.01
N PHE A 59 -8.21 6.88 5.00
CA PHE A 59 -9.15 7.20 6.06
C PHE A 59 -10.44 7.80 5.49
N CYS A 60 -10.35 8.76 4.58
CA CYS A 60 -11.50 9.32 3.89
C CYS A 60 -12.23 8.26 3.05
N ASN A 61 -11.51 7.37 2.38
CA ASN A 61 -12.11 6.32 1.57
C ASN A 61 -12.91 5.29 2.40
N LEU A 62 -12.46 5.00 3.63
CA LEU A 62 -13.16 4.08 4.53
C LEU A 62 -14.26 4.79 5.35
N GLY A 63 -13.99 5.99 5.86
CA GLY A 63 -14.87 6.68 6.81
C GLY A 63 -15.89 7.64 6.20
N ILE A 64 -15.62 8.16 5.00
CA ILE A 64 -16.43 9.24 4.39
C ILE A 64 -17.06 8.78 3.08
N PHE A 65 -16.38 7.91 2.32
CA PHE A 65 -16.87 7.49 1.01
C PHE A 65 -18.26 6.82 1.13
N PRO A 66 -19.30 7.35 0.46
CA PRO A 66 -20.68 6.91 0.69
C PRO A 66 -20.88 5.41 0.48
N ALA A 67 -20.23 4.82 -0.53
CA ALA A 67 -20.36 3.38 -0.78
C ALA A 67 -19.70 2.52 0.32
N SER A 68 -18.60 2.99 0.92
CA SER A 68 -17.95 2.32 2.05
C SER A 68 -18.83 2.42 3.30
N VAL A 69 -19.29 3.63 3.61
CA VAL A 69 -20.15 3.89 4.79
C VAL A 69 -21.45 3.10 4.71
N GLN A 70 -22.12 3.08 3.56
CA GLN A 70 -23.34 2.30 3.34
C GLN A 70 -23.15 0.80 3.59
N ARG A 71 -21.99 0.24 3.19
CA ARG A 71 -21.67 -1.18 3.46
C ARG A 71 -21.57 -1.47 4.95
N TYR A 72 -21.03 -0.54 5.74
CA TYR A 72 -20.94 -0.72 7.19
C TYR A 72 -22.30 -0.56 7.88
N LEU A 73 -23.17 0.32 7.38
CA LEU A 73 -24.53 0.53 7.87
C LEU A 73 -25.49 -0.63 7.53
N ALA A 74 -25.24 -1.35 6.45
CA ALA A 74 -26.03 -2.53 6.07
C ALA A 74 -25.81 -3.75 6.99
N VAL A 75 -24.80 -3.72 7.86
CA VAL A 75 -24.48 -4.83 8.76
C VAL A 75 -25.36 -4.75 10.03
N PRO A 76 -25.99 -5.86 10.46
CA PRO A 76 -26.99 -5.84 11.54
C PRO A 76 -26.43 -5.57 12.95
N SER A 77 -25.10 -5.50 13.13
CA SER A 77 -24.51 -5.19 14.43
C SER A 77 -23.24 -4.36 14.34
N LEU A 78 -23.10 -3.43 15.30
CA LEU A 78 -21.92 -2.56 15.42
C LEU A 78 -20.62 -3.34 15.57
N ARG A 79 -20.64 -4.48 16.28
CA ARG A 79 -19.46 -5.33 16.43
C ARG A 79 -19.01 -5.89 15.08
N LYS A 80 -19.94 -6.39 14.26
CA LYS A 80 -19.64 -6.91 12.93
C LYS A 80 -19.18 -5.79 11.98
N ALA A 81 -19.79 -4.61 12.06
CA ALA A 81 -19.36 -3.45 11.27
C ALA A 81 -17.92 -3.01 11.59
N ARG A 82 -17.52 -2.99 12.86
CA ARG A 82 -16.13 -2.71 13.28
C ARG A 82 -15.13 -3.72 12.74
N TRP A 83 -15.47 -5.01 12.80
CA TRP A 83 -14.62 -6.05 12.21
C TRP A 83 -14.54 -5.92 10.69
N ALA A 84 -15.66 -5.63 10.01
CA ALA A 84 -15.68 -5.41 8.57
C ALA A 84 -14.79 -4.23 8.15
N LEU A 85 -14.85 -3.12 8.89
CA LEU A 85 -13.94 -1.97 8.75
C LEU A 85 -12.48 -2.39 8.92
N PHE A 86 -12.16 -3.12 9.99
CA PHE A 86 -10.79 -3.57 10.28
C PHE A 86 -10.24 -4.47 9.16
N TYR A 87 -10.99 -5.50 8.73
CA TYR A 87 -10.56 -6.35 7.63
C TYR A 87 -10.42 -5.58 6.31
N SER A 88 -11.30 -4.61 6.06
CA SER A 88 -11.19 -3.74 4.87
C SER A 88 -9.88 -2.93 4.91
N ALA A 89 -9.56 -2.31 6.05
CA ALA A 89 -8.32 -1.56 6.23
C ALA A 89 -7.07 -2.43 6.05
N VAL A 90 -7.04 -3.61 6.68
CA VAL A 90 -5.90 -4.54 6.56
C VAL A 90 -5.73 -5.03 5.12
N SER A 91 -6.82 -5.40 4.45
CA SER A 91 -6.75 -5.87 3.06
C SER A 91 -6.23 -4.78 2.12
N LEU A 92 -6.66 -3.54 2.31
CA LEU A 92 -6.22 -2.40 1.52
C LEU A 92 -4.72 -2.14 1.72
N TYR A 93 -4.27 -2.15 2.98
CA TYR A 93 -2.85 -2.01 3.32
C TYR A 93 -1.99 -3.07 2.61
N ILE A 94 -2.41 -4.33 2.62
CA ILE A 94 -1.69 -5.43 1.93
C ILE A 94 -1.62 -5.18 0.42
N VAL A 95 -2.74 -4.82 -0.22
CA VAL A 95 -2.81 -4.60 -1.68
C VAL A 95 -1.88 -3.45 -2.11
N ILE A 96 -1.82 -2.38 -1.34
CA ILE A 96 -0.95 -1.23 -1.65
C ILE A 96 0.52 -1.63 -1.58
N ASN A 97 0.93 -2.31 -0.51
CA ASN A 97 2.31 -2.76 -0.36
C ASN A 97 2.72 -3.72 -1.48
N LEU A 98 1.83 -4.66 -1.87
CA LEU A 98 2.06 -5.53 -3.03
C LEU A 98 2.17 -4.74 -4.32
N SER A 99 1.36 -3.69 -4.49
CA SER A 99 1.40 -2.83 -5.68
C SER A 99 2.69 -2.02 -5.77
N THR A 100 3.16 -1.47 -4.65
CA THR A 100 4.46 -0.79 -4.57
C THR A 100 5.60 -1.77 -4.87
N PHE A 101 5.55 -2.98 -4.33
CA PHE A 101 6.56 -4.02 -4.58
C PHE A 101 6.59 -4.44 -6.04
N PHE A 102 5.42 -4.63 -6.66
CA PHE A 102 5.31 -4.89 -8.08
C PHE A 102 5.90 -3.75 -8.94
N GLY A 103 5.68 -2.49 -8.53
CA GLY A 103 6.30 -1.33 -9.18
C GLY A 103 7.84 -1.34 -9.11
N MET A 104 8.42 -1.85 -8.02
CA MET A 104 9.87 -2.03 -7.89
C MET A 104 10.42 -3.18 -8.75
N ILE A 105 9.61 -4.23 -8.98
CA ILE A 105 9.98 -5.36 -9.86
C ILE A 105 9.99 -4.96 -11.33
N LEU A 106 9.06 -4.10 -11.75
CA LEU A 106 8.96 -3.64 -13.14
C LEU A 106 10.06 -2.66 -13.54
N TYR A 107 10.79 -2.13 -12.57
CA TYR A 107 11.92 -1.23 -12.78
C TYR A 107 13.19 -2.03 -13.05
#